data_AF-A0A353PA87-F1
#
_entry.id   AF-A0A353PA87-F1
#
_cell.length_a   1.000
_cell.length_b   1.000
_cell.length_c   1.000
_cell.angle_alpha   90.00
_cell.angle_beta   90.00
_cell.angle_gamma   90.00
#
_symmetry.space_group_name_H-M   'P 1'
#
loop_
_entity.id
_entity.type
_entity.pdbx_description
1 polymer ?
#
loop_
_entity_poly.entity_id
_entity_poly.type
_entity_poly.pdbx_seq_one_letter_code
_entity_poly.pdbx_strand_id
1 'polypeptide(L)' 'ATKKANEVMAHAYSHLYGIPTTGLRFFTVYGPWGRPDMALFSFTRAILAGEAIPVFNHGHHKRDFTYI' A
#
# COMPACT_ATOMS: atom_id res chain seq x y z
N ALA A 1 8.43 9.84 -1.94
CA ALA A 1 9.02 10.59 -3.06
C ALA A 1 8.90 9.85 -4.40
N THR A 2 9.44 8.62 -4.52
CA THR A 2 9.54 7.90 -5.81
C THR A 2 8.22 7.66 -6.53
N LYS A 3 7.13 7.31 -5.81
CA LYS A 3 5.80 7.12 -6.44
C LYS A 3 5.23 8.40 -7.04
N LYS A 4 5.40 9.53 -6.34
CA LYS A 4 5.01 10.84 -6.85
C LYS A 4 5.84 11.25 -8.07
N ALA A 5 7.14 10.97 -8.05
CA ALA A 5 8.01 11.22 -9.21
C ALA A 5 7.55 10.41 -10.43
N ASN A 6 7.18 9.14 -10.25
CA ASN A 6 6.64 8.32 -11.34
C ASN A 6 5.36 8.92 -11.96
N GLU A 7 4.45 9.43 -11.15
CA GLU A 7 3.23 10.07 -11.66
C GLU A 7 3.54 11.35 -12.47
N VAL A 8 4.51 12.14 -12.01
CA VAL A 8 4.95 13.35 -12.74
C VAL A 8 5.60 12.97 -14.06
N MET A 9 6.42 11.93 -14.07
CA MET A 9 7.04 11.40 -15.28
C MET A 9 5.98 10.90 -16.28
N ALA A 10 5.01 10.11 -15.81
CA ALA A 10 3.89 9.64 -16.61
C ALA A 10 3.09 10.80 -17.23
N HIS A 11 2.80 11.84 -16.43
CA HIS A 11 2.14 13.05 -16.92
C HIS A 11 2.97 13.78 -17.99
N ALA A 12 4.27 13.95 -17.76
CA ALA A 12 5.16 14.62 -18.72
C ALA A 12 5.22 13.87 -20.06
N TYR A 13 5.34 12.54 -20.04
CA TYR A 13 5.36 11.74 -21.26
C TYR A 13 4.02 11.75 -22.00
N SER A 14 2.91 11.71 -21.27
CA SER A 14 1.58 11.84 -21.88
C SER A 14 1.41 13.19 -22.58
N HIS A 15 1.87 14.28 -21.96
CA HIS A 15 1.81 15.61 -22.54
C HIS A 15 2.74 15.79 -23.76
N LEU A 16 3.97 15.30 -23.69
CA LEU A 16 4.97 15.49 -24.75
C LEU A 16 4.78 14.56 -25.95
N TYR A 17 4.35 13.32 -25.71
CA TYR A 17 4.32 12.27 -26.75
C TYR A 17 2.91 11.77 -27.05
N GLY A 18 1.88 12.35 -26.43
CA GLY A 18 0.48 11.96 -26.66
C GLY A 18 0.13 10.54 -26.20
N ILE A 19 0.96 9.93 -25.35
CA ILE A 19 0.73 8.56 -24.86
C ILE A 19 -0.44 8.59 -23.86
N PRO A 20 -1.57 7.93 -24.12
CA PRO A 20 -2.69 7.91 -23.20
C PRO A 20 -2.28 7.21 -21.90
N THR A 21 -2.42 7.90 -20.77
CA THR A 21 -1.97 7.41 -19.47
C THR A 21 -3.01 7.65 -18.40
N THR A 22 -3.35 6.61 -17.63
CA THR A 22 -4.28 6.68 -16.50
C THR A 22 -3.59 6.16 -15.25
N GLY A 23 -3.57 6.97 -14.19
CA GLY A 23 -3.02 6.59 -12.89
C GLY A 23 -4.12 6.33 -11.87
N LEU A 24 -4.09 5.18 -11.21
CA LEU A 24 -4.99 4.83 -10.11
C LEU A 24 -4.21 4.82 -8.78
N ARG A 25 -4.85 5.32 -7.72
CA ARG A 25 -4.32 5.28 -6.36
C ARG A 25 -5.27 4.54 -5.45
N PHE A 26 -4.81 3.41 -4.93
CA PHE A 26 -5.52 2.62 -3.95
C PHE A 26 -4.95 2.85 -2.56
N PHE A 27 -5.79 2.64 -1.55
CA PHE A 27 -5.35 2.49 -0.17
C PHE A 27 -4.69 1.12 0.02
N THR A 28 -4.41 0.73 1.27
CA THR A 28 -3.79 -0.57 1.52
C THR A 28 -4.77 -1.67 1.15
N VAL A 29 -4.46 -2.42 0.09
CA VAL A 29 -5.33 -3.50 -0.39
C VAL A 29 -5.10 -4.75 0.47
N TYR A 30 -6.18 -5.45 0.82
CA TYR A 30 -6.12 -6.76 1.48
C TYR A 30 -7.14 -7.72 0.87
N GLY A 31 -6.84 -9.02 0.93
CA GLY A 31 -7.69 -10.06 0.36
C GLY A 31 -6.95 -11.39 0.18
N PRO A 32 -7.58 -12.38 -0.46
CA PRO A 32 -6.93 -13.64 -0.84
C PRO A 32 -5.64 -13.38 -1.63
N TRP A 33 -4.62 -14.22 -1.44
CA TRP A 33 -3.31 -14.08 -2.10
C TRP A 33 -2.54 -12.78 -1.77
N GLY A 34 -2.92 -12.08 -0.69
CA GLY A 34 -2.16 -10.95 -0.18
C GLY A 34 -0.75 -11.36 0.26
N ARG A 35 0.16 -10.39 0.25
CA ARG A 35 1.58 -10.65 0.55
C ARG A 35 1.79 -10.87 2.06
N PRO A 36 2.45 -11.96 2.51
CA PRO A 36 2.50 -12.35 3.92
C PRO A 36 3.34 -11.45 4.84
N ASP A 37 4.11 -10.53 4.26
CA ASP A 37 4.90 -9.50 4.95
C ASP A 37 4.09 -8.25 5.31
N MET A 38 2.86 -8.08 4.79
CA MET A 38 2.03 -6.93 5.09
C MET A 38 1.54 -6.96 6.55
N ALA A 39 1.36 -5.76 7.12
CA ALA A 39 1.01 -5.57 8.52
C ALA A 39 -0.15 -6.47 8.98
N LEU A 40 -1.23 -6.55 8.19
CA LEU A 40 -2.41 -7.35 8.49
C LEU A 40 -2.10 -8.85 8.71
N PHE A 41 -1.25 -9.44 7.87
CA PHE A 41 -0.86 -10.84 8.01
C PHE A 41 0.10 -11.04 9.17
N SER A 42 1.03 -10.10 9.38
CA SER A 42 1.95 -10.16 10.51
C SER A 42 1.22 -10.07 11.85
N PHE A 43 0.22 -9.21 11.96
CA PHE A 43 -0.57 -9.03 13.18
C PHE A 43 -1.48 -10.23 13.41
N THR A 44 -2.18 -10.69 12.37
CA THR A 44 -3.05 -11.88 12.48
C THR A 44 -2.25 -13.10 12.92
N ARG A 45 -1.07 -13.31 12.33
CA ARG A 45 -0.18 -14.41 12.72
C ARG A 45 0.28 -14.29 14.17
N ALA A 46 0.72 -13.11 14.62
CA ALA A 46 1.13 -12.89 16.00
C ALA A 46 -0.01 -13.15 16.99
N ILE A 47 -1.23 -12.67 16.69
CA ILE A 47 -2.43 -12.92 17.50
C ILE A 47 -2.72 -14.42 17.62
N LEU A 48 -2.68 -15.16 16.50
CA LEU A 48 -2.95 -16.59 16.48
C LEU A 48 -1.86 -17.41 17.21
N ALA A 49 -0.61 -16.94 17.17
CA ALA A 49 0.51 -17.57 17.86
C ALA A 49 0.62 -17.17 19.36
N GLY A 50 -0.20 -16.23 19.84
CA GLY A 50 -0.08 -15.68 21.19
C GLY A 50 1.17 -14.81 21.39
N GLU A 51 1.76 -14.32 20.31
CA GLU A 51 2.95 -13.47 20.33
C GLU A 51 2.58 -11.99 20.47
N ALA A 52 3.50 -11.19 21.01
CA ALA A 52 3.31 -9.75 21.13
C ALA A 52 3.29 -9.08 19.74
N ILE A 53 2.32 -8.18 19.53
CA ILE A 53 2.23 -7.41 18.28
C ILE A 53 3.26 -6.28 18.32
N PRO A 54 4.16 -6.17 17.33
CA PRO A 54 5.08 -5.05 17.26
C PRO A 54 4.32 -3.78 16.88
N VAL A 55 4.21 -2.84 17.84
CA VAL A 55 3.54 -1.56 17.64
C VAL A 55 4.58 -0.50 17.28
N PHE A 56 4.45 0.06 16.07
CA PHE A 56 5.27 1.16 15.61
C PHE A 56 4.60 2.51 15.87
N ASN A 57 5.39 3.56 16.04
CA ASN A 57 4.92 4.95 16.23
C ASN A 57 3.89 5.09 17.38
N HIS A 58 4.15 4.42 18.51
CA HIS A 58 3.32 4.48 19.71
C HIS A 58 1.82 4.16 19.48
N GLY A 59 1.50 3.43 18.40
CA GLY A 59 0.12 3.08 18.07
C GLY A 59 -0.69 4.20 17.41
N HIS A 60 -0.08 5.33 17.03
CA HIS A 60 -0.77 6.45 16.39
C HIS A 60 -0.91 6.32 14.86
N HIS A 61 -0.50 5.19 14.28
CA HIS A 61 -0.69 4.94 12.86
C HIS A 61 -2.16 4.72 12.52
N LYS A 62 -2.65 5.45 11.52
CA LYS A 62 -3.95 5.23 10.88
C LYS A 62 -3.74 4.85 9.42
N ARG A 63 -4.46 3.81 8.98
CA ARG A 63 -4.43 3.28 7.62
C ARG A 63 -5.83 2.88 7.21
N ASP A 64 -6.22 3.27 6.01
CA ASP A 64 -7.42 2.78 5.37
C ASP A 64 -7.10 1.52 4.56
N PHE A 65 -8.05 0.59 4.57
CA PHE A 65 -7.94 -0.69 3.90
C PHE A 65 -9.07 -0.85 2.89
N THR A 66 -8.74 -1.42 1.73
CA THR A 66 -9.70 -1.72 0.67
C THR A 66 -9.65 -3.21 0.37
N TYR A 67 -10.81 -3.88 0.42
CA TYR A 67 -10.92 -5.28 0.07
C TYR A 67 -10.90 -5.47 -1.46
N ILE A 68 -10.28 -6.55 -1.92
CA ILE A 68 -10.27 -6.97 -3.34
C ILE A 68 -11.09 -8.24 -3.57
#